data_AF-A0A5I0EUM5-F1
#
_entry.id   AF-A0A5I0EUM5-F1
#
_cell.length_a   1.000
_cell.length_b   1.000
_cell.length_c   1.000
_cell.angle_alpha   90.00
_cell.angle_beta   90.00
_cell.angle_gamma   90.00
#
_symmetry.space_group_name_H-M   'P 1'
#
loop_
_entity.id
_entity.type
_entity.pdbx_description
1 polymer ?
#
loop_
_entity_poly.entity_id
_entity_poly.type
_entity_poly.pdbx_seq_one_letter_code
_entity_poly.pdbx_strand_id
1 'polypeptide(L)'
;MSAASRLYPLPFLAVAILAGCSSQSGQPVSKGEKPVDVASVVRQKMPASVKDREAWAKDIATTFKSQGLAPTVENICSVLAVAQQESGYQADPVVPGLSKIAWQEIDRRAERLHIPLFLVHTALKINSPNGKSYSERLDTVKTEKQLSAIFDDFINMVPMGQTLFGSYNPVHTGGPMQVSIAFAEQHAKGYPWNMAGTVRQEVFTRRGGLWFGTYHLLNYPANYSAPVFRFADFNAGWYASRNAAFQNAVSKASGVKLALDGDLIRYNSKEPGKTELAVRKLAGQLGMSEREIRSQLEKGDSLAFEKTALYKKVYKLAEAKTGKTLAREMLPGIQLESPKITRKLTTAWFAKRVDERRARCMGR
;
A
#
# COMPACT_ATOMS: atom_id res chain seq x y z
N MET A 1 42.24 44.93 58.40
CA MET A 1 40.87 45.11 57.87
C MET A 1 40.74 44.22 56.63
N SER A 2 40.58 42.91 56.80
CA SER A 2 39.29 42.19 56.71
C SER A 2 38.40 42.61 55.53
N ALA A 3 38.40 41.81 54.46
CA ALA A 3 37.20 41.18 53.91
C ALA A 3 37.58 40.23 52.77
N ALA A 4 37.39 38.93 53.03
CA ALA A 4 37.49 37.86 52.05
C ALA A 4 36.30 37.90 51.09
N SER A 5 36.55 37.87 49.78
CA SER A 5 35.50 37.68 48.76
C SER A 5 35.45 36.20 48.37
N ARG A 6 34.46 35.48 48.92
CA ARG A 6 34.13 34.10 48.56
C ARG A 6 33.46 34.08 47.18
N LEU A 7 34.13 33.48 46.20
CA LEU A 7 33.52 33.09 44.92
C LEU A 7 32.70 31.81 45.14
N TYR A 8 31.37 31.91 45.04
CA TYR A 8 30.46 30.76 44.99
C TYR A 8 30.41 30.22 43.55
N PRO A 9 30.53 28.91 43.32
CA PRO A 9 30.22 28.31 42.02
C PRO A 9 28.70 28.13 41.90
N LEU A 10 28.08 28.80 40.92
CA LEU A 10 26.71 28.50 40.49
C LEU A 10 26.66 27.13 39.81
N PRO A 11 25.71 26.23 40.17
CA PRO A 11 25.54 24.97 39.45
C PRO A 11 24.80 25.24 38.13
N PHE A 12 25.44 24.88 37.01
CA PHE A 12 24.78 24.79 35.70
C PHE A 12 23.73 23.66 35.74
N LEU A 13 22.45 24.03 35.85
CA LEU A 13 21.33 23.14 35.59
C LEU A 13 21.15 23.01 34.06
N ALA A 14 21.77 21.99 33.47
CA ALA A 14 21.50 21.60 32.09
C ALA A 14 20.15 20.88 32.03
N VAL A 15 19.08 21.62 31.71
CA VAL A 15 17.78 21.03 31.37
C VAL A 15 17.88 20.47 29.96
N ALA A 16 18.15 19.18 29.84
CA ALA A 16 18.00 18.43 28.61
C ALA A 16 16.50 18.30 28.29
N ILE A 17 15.98 19.19 27.44
CA ILE A 17 14.66 19.02 26.83
C ILE A 17 14.79 17.87 25.84
N LEU A 18 14.41 16.67 26.26
CA LEU A 18 14.12 15.55 25.38
C LEU A 18 12.89 15.92 24.53
N ALA A 19 13.12 16.62 23.43
CA ALA A 19 12.16 16.74 22.35
C ALA A 19 12.05 15.36 21.69
N GLY A 20 11.21 14.50 22.28
CA GLY A 20 10.78 13.26 21.65
C GLY A 20 10.09 13.60 20.33
N CYS A 21 10.79 13.39 19.22
CA CYS A 21 10.19 13.34 17.89
C CYS A 21 9.30 12.09 17.81
N SER A 22 8.13 12.19 18.43
CA SER A 22 6.99 11.34 18.11
C SER A 22 6.66 11.63 16.66
N SER A 23 7.08 10.74 15.77
CA SER A 23 6.56 10.66 14.41
C SER A 23 5.09 10.28 14.53
N GLN A 24 4.22 11.27 14.76
CA GLN A 24 2.78 11.09 14.83
C GLN A 24 2.30 10.70 13.44
N SER A 25 2.25 9.40 13.23
CA SER A 25 1.80 8.78 12.00
C SER A 25 0.27 8.68 12.07
N GLY A 26 -0.37 9.79 11.69
CA GLY A 26 -1.82 9.97 11.64
C GLY A 26 -2.13 11.43 11.36
N GLN A 27 -3.00 11.72 10.38
CA GLN A 27 -3.44 13.12 10.21
C GLN A 27 -4.21 13.54 11.46
N PRO A 28 -3.85 14.67 12.09
CA PRO A 28 -4.62 15.19 13.21
C PRO A 28 -6.06 15.44 12.76
N VAL A 29 -7.01 15.17 13.65
CA VAL A 29 -8.43 15.51 13.46
C VAL A 29 -8.50 16.95 12.95
N SER A 30 -9.11 17.15 11.77
CA SER A 30 -9.21 18.50 11.20
C SER A 30 -9.97 19.41 12.19
N LYS A 31 -9.61 20.71 12.25
CA LYS A 31 -10.28 21.65 13.17
C LYS A 31 -11.78 21.65 12.90
N GLY A 32 -12.56 21.03 13.79
CA GLY A 32 -14.03 20.95 13.73
C GLY A 32 -14.60 19.53 13.73
N GLU A 33 -13.81 18.49 13.48
CA GLU A 33 -14.29 17.11 13.57
C GLU A 33 -14.29 16.60 15.02
N LYS A 34 -15.40 15.99 15.45
CA LYS A 34 -15.51 15.38 16.78
C LYS A 34 -15.06 13.92 16.72
N PRO A 35 -14.17 13.46 17.62
CA PRO A 35 -13.90 12.04 17.80
C PRO A 35 -15.20 11.25 18.02
N VAL A 36 -15.34 10.12 17.33
CA VAL A 36 -16.49 9.21 17.48
C VAL A 36 -16.07 7.88 18.10
N ASP A 37 -17.02 7.14 18.68
CA ASP A 37 -16.79 5.74 19.01
C ASP A 37 -16.75 4.90 17.73
N VAL A 38 -15.56 4.41 17.38
CA VAL A 38 -15.31 3.66 16.16
C VAL A 38 -16.20 2.43 16.06
N ALA A 39 -16.35 1.67 17.15
CA ALA A 39 -17.14 0.44 17.13
C ALA A 39 -18.62 0.72 16.88
N SER A 40 -19.19 1.74 17.54
CA SER A 40 -20.56 2.17 17.31
C SER A 40 -20.82 2.62 15.87
N VAL A 41 -19.93 3.45 15.31
CA VAL A 41 -20.07 3.90 13.92
C VAL A 41 -19.94 2.75 12.94
N VAL A 42 -19.00 1.82 13.15
CA VAL A 42 -18.90 0.63 12.29
C VAL A 42 -20.20 -0.19 12.33
N ARG A 43 -20.77 -0.43 13.51
CA ARG A 43 -22.07 -1.10 13.64
C ARG A 43 -23.15 -0.38 12.84
N GLN A 44 -23.25 0.94 12.98
CA GLN A 44 -24.28 1.72 12.28
C GLN A 44 -24.11 1.70 10.75
N LYS A 45 -22.89 1.90 10.25
CA LYS A 45 -22.65 2.13 8.81
C LYS A 45 -22.51 0.83 8.01
N MET A 46 -22.02 -0.24 8.64
CA MET A 46 -21.80 -1.52 7.98
C MET A 46 -23.15 -2.16 7.60
N PRO A 47 -23.34 -2.64 6.36
CA PRO A 47 -24.59 -3.26 5.94
C PRO A 47 -25.00 -4.43 6.83
N ALA A 48 -26.30 -4.56 7.10
CA ALA A 48 -26.84 -5.62 7.95
C ALA A 48 -26.59 -7.04 7.41
N SER A 49 -26.37 -7.18 6.10
CA SER A 49 -26.07 -8.45 5.44
C SER A 49 -24.66 -8.99 5.72
N VAL A 50 -23.77 -8.18 6.30
CA VAL A 50 -22.40 -8.60 6.62
C VAL A 50 -22.42 -9.53 7.83
N LYS A 51 -21.70 -10.66 7.73
CA LYS A 51 -21.53 -11.60 8.86
C LYS A 51 -20.53 -11.03 9.87
N ASP A 52 -20.68 -11.41 11.13
CA ASP A 52 -19.77 -11.05 12.24
C ASP A 52 -19.54 -9.54 12.43
N ARG A 53 -20.57 -8.70 12.20
CA ARG A 53 -20.48 -7.23 12.30
C ARG A 53 -19.86 -6.73 13.61
N GLU A 54 -20.17 -7.38 14.74
CA GLU A 54 -19.56 -7.03 16.03
C GLU A 54 -18.06 -7.28 16.05
N ALA A 55 -17.61 -8.38 15.43
CA ALA A 55 -16.19 -8.69 15.36
C ALA A 55 -15.45 -7.73 14.41
N TRP A 56 -16.08 -7.31 13.30
CA TRP A 56 -15.57 -6.23 12.45
C TRP A 56 -15.46 -4.90 13.22
N ALA A 57 -16.49 -4.51 13.97
CA ALA A 57 -16.48 -3.29 14.76
C ALA A 57 -15.36 -3.29 15.81
N LYS A 58 -15.16 -4.42 16.50
CA LYS A 58 -14.07 -4.60 17.45
C LYS A 58 -12.70 -4.51 16.79
N ASP A 59 -12.49 -5.26 15.69
CA ASP A 59 -11.20 -5.30 15.00
C ASP A 59 -10.83 -3.90 14.44
N ILE A 60 -11.78 -3.18 13.83
CA ILE A 60 -11.55 -1.81 13.33
C ILE A 60 -11.27 -0.84 14.49
N ALA A 61 -12.01 -0.91 15.60
CA ALA A 61 -11.76 -0.06 16.76
C ALA A 61 -10.37 -0.29 17.37
N THR A 62 -9.94 -1.55 17.49
CA THR A 62 -8.58 -1.88 17.93
C THR A 62 -7.53 -1.39 16.93
N THR A 63 -7.78 -1.53 15.62
CA THR A 63 -6.89 -0.98 14.58
C THR A 63 -6.71 0.52 14.73
N PHE A 64 -7.80 1.30 14.80
CA PHE A 64 -7.74 2.76 14.98
C PHE A 64 -6.97 3.16 16.24
N LYS A 65 -7.28 2.50 17.36
CA LYS A 65 -6.61 2.78 18.64
C LYS A 65 -5.10 2.46 18.58
N SER A 66 -4.73 1.28 18.07
CA SER A 66 -3.33 0.82 18.04
C SER A 66 -2.46 1.66 17.11
N GLN A 67 -3.03 2.19 16.02
CA GLN A 67 -2.32 3.04 15.05
C GLN A 67 -2.40 4.53 15.39
N GLY A 68 -3.11 4.92 16.46
CA GLY A 68 -3.26 6.33 16.84
C GLY A 68 -4.03 7.17 15.81
N LEU A 69 -4.94 6.54 15.06
CA LEU A 69 -5.67 7.21 13.99
C LEU A 69 -6.79 8.10 14.55
N ALA A 70 -7.00 9.25 13.91
CA ALA A 70 -8.13 10.11 14.17
C ALA A 70 -9.46 9.34 13.97
N PRO A 71 -10.27 9.13 15.03
CA PRO A 71 -11.52 8.37 14.93
C PRO A 71 -12.62 9.29 14.40
N THR A 72 -12.56 9.61 13.10
CA THR A 72 -13.57 10.40 12.40
C THR A 72 -14.48 9.50 11.57
N VAL A 73 -15.71 9.94 11.32
CA VAL A 73 -16.65 9.19 10.45
C VAL A 73 -16.05 9.01 9.05
N GLU A 74 -15.32 10.01 8.54
CA GLU A 74 -14.65 9.94 7.24
C GLU A 74 -13.60 8.82 7.18
N ASN A 75 -12.72 8.72 8.17
CA ASN A 75 -11.70 7.68 8.20
C ASN A 75 -12.34 6.29 8.31
N ILE A 76 -13.36 6.14 9.17
CA ILE A 76 -14.09 4.87 9.34
C ILE A 76 -14.78 4.49 8.03
N CYS A 77 -15.48 5.42 7.39
CA CYS A 77 -16.15 5.18 6.12
C CYS A 77 -15.18 4.88 4.97
N SER A 78 -13.97 5.45 5.00
CA SER A 78 -12.91 5.15 4.03
C SER A 78 -12.42 3.72 4.16
N VAL A 79 -12.17 3.24 5.38
CA VAL A 79 -11.79 1.83 5.65
C VAL A 79 -12.91 0.88 5.23
N LEU A 80 -14.15 1.17 5.61
CA LEU A 80 -15.32 0.37 5.24
C LEU A 80 -15.54 0.33 3.72
N ALA A 81 -15.30 1.43 3.01
CA ALA A 81 -15.46 1.52 1.57
C ALA A 81 -14.44 0.68 0.82
N VAL A 82 -13.16 0.72 1.24
CA VAL A 82 -12.10 -0.12 0.67
C VAL A 82 -12.38 -1.60 0.93
N ALA A 83 -12.68 -1.99 2.17
CA ALA A 83 -12.99 -3.39 2.50
C ALA A 83 -14.21 -3.91 1.72
N GLN A 84 -15.21 -3.06 1.49
CA GLN A 84 -16.36 -3.42 0.66
C GLN A 84 -15.98 -3.59 -0.82
N GLN A 85 -15.12 -2.72 -1.35
CA GLN A 85 -14.72 -2.77 -2.75
C GLN A 85 -13.82 -3.96 -3.05
N GLU A 86 -12.89 -4.27 -2.15
CA GLU A 86 -11.88 -5.33 -2.35
C GLU A 86 -12.45 -6.73 -2.16
N SER A 87 -13.32 -6.92 -1.17
CA SER A 87 -13.77 -8.27 -0.79
C SER A 87 -15.25 -8.41 -0.52
N GLY A 88 -16.00 -7.30 -0.52
CA GLY A 88 -17.39 -7.30 -0.05
C GLY A 88 -17.49 -7.71 1.43
N TYR A 89 -16.50 -7.33 2.25
CA TYR A 89 -16.38 -7.70 3.66
C TYR A 89 -16.14 -9.20 3.91
N GLN A 90 -15.21 -9.80 3.17
CA GLN A 90 -14.79 -11.19 3.36
C GLN A 90 -13.28 -11.28 3.44
N ALA A 91 -12.73 -11.94 4.46
CA ALA A 91 -11.28 -12.01 4.61
C ALA A 91 -10.62 -12.91 3.55
N ASP A 92 -11.30 -13.98 3.16
CA ASP A 92 -10.79 -14.98 2.21
C ASP A 92 -11.93 -15.44 1.28
N PRO A 93 -12.35 -14.59 0.33
CA PRO A 93 -13.45 -14.92 -0.58
C PRO A 93 -13.07 -16.03 -1.55
N VAL A 94 -14.06 -16.81 -1.98
CA VAL A 94 -13.88 -17.81 -3.04
C VAL A 94 -13.56 -17.11 -4.35
N VAL A 95 -12.53 -17.59 -5.05
CA VAL A 95 -12.18 -17.15 -6.40
C VAL A 95 -12.73 -18.19 -7.39
N PRO A 96 -13.72 -17.83 -8.23
CA PRO A 96 -14.27 -18.74 -9.23
C PRO A 96 -13.18 -19.26 -10.16
N GLY A 97 -13.11 -20.59 -10.34
CA GLY A 97 -12.15 -21.23 -11.23
C GLY A 97 -10.68 -21.18 -10.78
N LEU A 98 -10.40 -20.87 -9.49
CA LEU A 98 -9.03 -20.72 -9.00
C LEU A 98 -8.13 -21.93 -9.30
N SER A 99 -8.64 -23.15 -9.12
CA SER A 99 -7.90 -24.37 -9.45
C SER A 99 -7.40 -24.37 -10.90
N LYS A 100 -8.28 -24.06 -11.86
CA LYS A 100 -7.94 -23.98 -13.28
C LYS A 100 -6.89 -22.88 -13.54
N ILE A 101 -7.05 -21.72 -12.91
CA ILE A 101 -6.09 -20.60 -13.03
C ILE A 101 -4.71 -21.00 -12.49
N ALA A 102 -4.68 -21.67 -11.34
CA ALA A 102 -3.43 -22.12 -10.72
C ALA A 102 -2.69 -23.13 -11.61
N TRP A 103 -3.40 -24.13 -12.14
CA TRP A 103 -2.82 -25.11 -13.08
C TRP A 103 -2.32 -24.45 -14.37
N GLN A 104 -3.09 -23.53 -14.95
CA GLN A 104 -2.66 -22.80 -16.15
C GLN A 104 -1.38 -22.00 -15.91
N GLU A 105 -1.23 -21.36 -14.75
CA GLU A 105 0.00 -20.63 -14.42
C GLU A 105 1.19 -21.56 -14.17
N ILE A 106 0.97 -22.73 -13.55
CA ILE A 106 2.00 -23.77 -13.38
C ILE A 106 2.48 -24.26 -14.75
N ASP A 107 1.56 -24.64 -15.63
CA ASP A 107 1.86 -25.14 -16.97
C ASP A 107 2.59 -24.08 -17.80
N ARG A 108 2.10 -22.85 -17.81
CA ARG A 108 2.73 -21.72 -18.51
C ARG A 108 4.16 -21.45 -18.02
N ARG A 109 4.41 -21.57 -16.71
CA ARG A 109 5.76 -21.41 -16.15
C ARG A 109 6.68 -22.56 -16.55
N ALA A 110 6.17 -23.79 -16.57
CA ALA A 110 6.91 -24.97 -17.01
C ALA A 110 7.30 -24.88 -18.48
N GLU A 111 6.35 -24.50 -19.35
CA GLU A 111 6.59 -24.28 -20.78
C GLU A 111 7.65 -23.20 -21.03
N ARG A 112 7.58 -22.07 -20.32
CA ARG A 112 8.58 -21.00 -20.42
C ARG A 112 9.99 -21.47 -20.06
N LEU A 113 10.10 -22.49 -19.21
CA LEU A 113 11.35 -23.11 -18.79
C LEU A 113 11.69 -24.38 -19.61
N HIS A 114 10.91 -24.70 -20.64
CA HIS A 114 11.06 -25.91 -21.48
C HIS A 114 11.01 -27.21 -20.67
N ILE A 115 10.24 -27.23 -19.56
CA ILE A 115 10.03 -28.42 -18.73
C ILE A 115 8.78 -29.15 -19.23
N PRO A 116 8.87 -30.45 -19.60
CA PRO A 116 7.70 -31.23 -19.99
C PRO A 116 6.59 -31.26 -18.91
N LEU A 117 5.34 -30.95 -19.30
CA LEU A 117 4.21 -30.83 -18.36
C LEU A 117 3.97 -32.10 -17.54
N PHE A 118 4.12 -33.28 -18.14
CA PHE A 118 3.92 -34.56 -17.45
C PHE A 118 4.90 -34.74 -16.27
N LEU A 119 6.12 -34.18 -16.35
CA LEU A 119 7.08 -34.23 -15.25
C LEU A 119 6.61 -33.37 -14.08
N VAL A 120 6.11 -32.16 -14.36
CA VAL A 120 5.60 -31.24 -13.34
C VAL A 120 4.37 -31.83 -12.64
N HIS A 121 3.41 -32.34 -13.42
CA HIS A 121 2.20 -32.96 -12.89
C HIS A 121 2.51 -34.20 -12.06
N THR A 122 3.49 -35.00 -12.48
CA THR A 122 3.94 -36.17 -11.71
C THR A 122 4.65 -35.75 -10.42
N ALA A 123 5.53 -34.74 -10.48
CA ALA A 123 6.21 -34.23 -9.29
C ALA A 123 5.22 -33.72 -8.24
N LEU A 124 4.13 -33.06 -8.65
CA LEU A 124 3.09 -32.56 -7.74
C LEU A 124 2.20 -33.66 -7.13
N LYS A 125 2.38 -34.93 -7.48
CA LYS A 125 1.74 -36.06 -6.78
C LYS A 125 2.40 -36.40 -5.44
N ILE A 126 3.53 -35.79 -5.11
CA ILE A 126 4.13 -35.86 -3.77
C ILE A 126 3.10 -35.46 -2.70
N ASN A 127 3.06 -36.24 -1.62
CA ASN A 127 2.21 -35.96 -0.47
C ASN A 127 2.72 -34.73 0.29
N SER A 128 1.80 -33.81 0.56
CA SER A 128 2.04 -32.67 1.44
C SER A 128 1.86 -33.08 2.91
N PRO A 129 2.21 -32.20 3.89
CA PRO A 129 2.13 -32.54 5.32
C PRO A 129 0.74 -32.94 5.84
N ASN A 130 -0.34 -32.64 5.10
CA ASN A 130 -1.70 -33.01 5.47
C ASN A 130 -2.16 -34.38 4.90
N GLY A 131 -1.24 -35.14 4.30
CA GLY A 131 -1.50 -36.47 3.75
C GLY A 131 -2.09 -36.49 2.33
N LYS A 132 -2.57 -35.36 1.80
CA LYS A 132 -2.98 -35.21 0.40
C LYS A 132 -1.81 -34.77 -0.47
N SER A 133 -1.82 -35.19 -1.73
CA SER A 133 -0.87 -34.70 -2.73
C SER A 133 -1.06 -33.21 -3.02
N TYR A 134 0.00 -32.54 -3.49
CA TYR A 134 -0.12 -31.14 -3.93
C TYR A 134 -1.11 -31.01 -5.10
N SER A 135 -1.14 -31.98 -6.01
CA SER A 135 -2.12 -32.05 -7.10
C SER A 135 -3.56 -32.02 -6.58
N GLU A 136 -3.94 -32.90 -5.64
CA GLU A 136 -5.29 -32.95 -5.08
C GLU A 136 -5.68 -31.64 -4.36
N ARG A 137 -4.71 -31.01 -3.69
CA ARG A 137 -4.91 -29.70 -3.06
C ARG A 137 -5.13 -28.61 -4.08
N LEU A 138 -4.39 -28.60 -5.19
CA LEU A 138 -4.55 -27.66 -6.31
C LEU A 138 -5.86 -27.90 -7.07
N ASP A 139 -6.32 -29.14 -7.22
CA ASP A 139 -7.58 -29.49 -7.89
C ASP A 139 -8.80 -28.98 -7.12
N THR A 140 -8.67 -28.85 -5.80
CA THR A 140 -9.78 -28.46 -4.92
C THR A 140 -9.64 -27.06 -4.34
N VAL A 141 -8.59 -26.31 -4.71
CA VAL A 141 -8.32 -24.96 -4.18
C VAL A 141 -9.40 -23.98 -4.61
N LYS A 142 -9.93 -23.21 -3.64
CA LYS A 142 -11.02 -22.24 -3.86
C LYS A 142 -10.66 -20.83 -3.41
N THR A 143 -9.66 -20.67 -2.55
CA THR A 143 -9.29 -19.36 -2.01
C THR A 143 -7.80 -19.07 -2.13
N GLU A 144 -7.45 -17.78 -2.12
CA GLU A 144 -6.06 -17.34 -2.19
C GLU A 144 -5.25 -17.76 -0.97
N LYS A 145 -5.88 -17.76 0.22
CA LYS A 145 -5.23 -18.28 1.42
C LYS A 145 -4.84 -19.75 1.27
N GLN A 146 -5.74 -20.57 0.71
CA GLN A 146 -5.44 -21.99 0.47
C GLN A 146 -4.29 -22.15 -0.53
N LEU A 147 -4.30 -21.37 -1.63
CA LEU A 147 -3.23 -21.40 -2.62
C LEU A 147 -1.89 -20.96 -2.02
N SER A 148 -1.89 -19.91 -1.21
CA SER A 148 -0.70 -19.45 -0.48
C SER A 148 -0.19 -20.53 0.46
N ALA A 149 -1.07 -21.19 1.23
CA ALA A 149 -0.67 -22.27 2.14
C ALA A 149 -0.12 -23.50 1.41
N ILE A 150 -0.68 -23.86 0.25
CA ILE A 150 -0.13 -24.91 -0.63
C ILE A 150 1.30 -24.58 -1.02
N PHE A 151 1.55 -23.34 -1.45
CA PHE A 151 2.89 -22.90 -1.84
C PHE A 151 3.86 -22.89 -0.65
N ASP A 152 3.44 -22.33 0.48
CA ASP A 152 4.27 -22.22 1.70
C ASP A 152 4.66 -23.62 2.21
N ASP A 153 3.71 -24.57 2.23
CA ASP A 153 3.97 -25.97 2.60
C ASP A 153 4.99 -26.63 1.67
N PHE A 154 4.90 -26.37 0.36
CA PHE A 154 5.80 -26.94 -0.64
C PHE A 154 7.25 -26.49 -0.43
N ILE A 155 7.47 -25.18 -0.28
CA ILE A 155 8.82 -24.66 -0.10
C ILE A 155 9.39 -24.95 1.29
N ASN A 156 8.54 -25.19 2.30
CA ASN A 156 8.97 -25.64 3.63
C ASN A 156 9.55 -27.06 3.64
N MET A 157 9.37 -27.86 2.57
CA MET A 157 9.99 -29.18 2.46
C MET A 157 11.51 -29.11 2.28
N VAL A 158 12.04 -27.95 1.86
CA VAL A 158 13.47 -27.75 1.62
C VAL A 158 14.02 -26.79 2.68
N PRO A 159 15.17 -27.10 3.31
CA PRO A 159 15.84 -26.17 4.22
C PRO A 159 16.03 -24.80 3.57
N MET A 160 15.75 -23.73 4.33
CA MET A 160 15.79 -22.33 3.84
C MET A 160 14.84 -22.02 2.68
N GLY A 161 13.88 -22.89 2.35
CA GLY A 161 13.01 -22.70 1.20
C GLY A 161 12.15 -21.44 1.27
N GLN A 162 11.75 -20.98 2.46
CA GLN A 162 11.08 -19.68 2.64
C GLN A 162 11.96 -18.51 2.25
N THR A 163 13.22 -18.50 2.70
CA THR A 163 14.19 -17.45 2.40
C THR A 163 14.55 -17.42 0.92
N LEU A 164 14.68 -18.58 0.29
CA LEU A 164 15.11 -18.70 -1.10
C LEU A 164 13.95 -18.53 -2.10
N PHE A 165 12.76 -19.02 -1.76
CA PHE A 165 11.65 -19.17 -2.70
C PHE A 165 10.33 -18.51 -2.29
N GLY A 166 10.21 -17.94 -1.09
CA GLY A 166 8.97 -17.33 -0.61
C GLY A 166 8.45 -16.17 -1.48
N SER A 167 9.36 -15.45 -2.15
CA SER A 167 9.00 -14.38 -3.09
C SER A 167 8.34 -14.88 -4.39
N TYR A 168 8.43 -16.18 -4.71
CA TYR A 168 7.77 -16.78 -5.86
C TYR A 168 6.32 -17.20 -5.61
N ASN A 169 5.83 -17.08 -4.36
CA ASN A 169 4.44 -17.35 -4.02
C ASN A 169 3.55 -16.46 -4.92
N PRO A 170 2.63 -17.05 -5.71
CA PRO A 170 1.85 -16.29 -6.70
C PRO A 170 0.83 -15.35 -6.05
N VAL A 171 0.56 -15.50 -4.76
CA VAL A 171 -0.37 -14.67 -4.01
C VAL A 171 0.41 -13.57 -3.29
N HIS A 172 0.28 -12.34 -3.79
CA HIS A 172 1.01 -11.17 -3.28
C HIS A 172 0.14 -10.23 -2.44
N THR A 173 -1.17 -10.40 -2.45
CA THR A 173 -2.14 -9.63 -1.67
C THR A 173 -3.06 -10.56 -0.90
N GLY A 174 -3.67 -10.06 0.18
CA GLY A 174 -4.62 -10.87 0.93
C GLY A 174 -5.50 -10.10 1.90
N GLY A 175 -6.42 -10.83 2.52
CA GLY A 175 -7.32 -10.30 3.53
C GLY A 175 -8.46 -9.44 2.96
N PRO A 176 -9.30 -8.87 3.85
CA PRO A 176 -10.50 -8.14 3.46
C PRO A 176 -10.24 -6.84 2.68
N MET A 177 -9.01 -6.31 2.72
CA MET A 177 -8.59 -5.10 2.03
C MET A 177 -7.52 -5.37 0.97
N GLN A 178 -7.24 -6.63 0.62
CA GLN A 178 -6.29 -7.01 -0.44
C GLN A 178 -4.93 -6.29 -0.35
N VAL A 179 -4.37 -6.21 0.86
CA VAL A 179 -3.10 -5.53 1.11
C VAL A 179 -1.91 -6.39 0.66
N SER A 180 -0.89 -5.74 0.12
CA SER A 180 0.37 -6.40 -0.27
C SER A 180 1.05 -7.08 0.93
N ILE A 181 1.48 -8.32 0.76
CA ILE A 181 2.23 -9.07 1.77
C ILE A 181 3.57 -8.40 2.06
N ALA A 182 4.29 -7.95 1.01
CA ALA A 182 5.56 -7.26 1.17
C ALA A 182 5.39 -5.94 1.95
N PHE A 183 4.28 -5.22 1.69
CA PHE A 183 3.95 -4.03 2.47
C PHE A 183 3.69 -4.38 3.95
N ALA A 184 2.91 -5.43 4.21
CA ALA A 184 2.60 -5.86 5.57
C ALA A 184 3.85 -6.28 6.35
N GLU A 185 4.77 -7.02 5.71
CA GLU A 185 6.05 -7.44 6.32
C GLU A 185 6.90 -6.23 6.73
N GLN A 186 6.93 -5.17 5.92
CA GLN A 186 7.67 -3.93 6.23
C GLN A 186 7.00 -3.10 7.34
N HIS A 187 5.70 -3.28 7.59
CA HIS A 187 4.92 -2.42 8.49
C HIS A 187 4.29 -3.18 9.67
N ALA A 188 4.82 -4.35 10.06
CA ALA A 188 4.29 -5.17 11.15
C ALA A 188 4.50 -4.59 12.57
N LYS A 189 5.35 -3.58 12.72
CA LYS A 189 5.65 -2.96 14.02
C LYS A 189 4.41 -2.30 14.61
N GLY A 190 4.09 -2.60 15.87
CA GLY A 190 2.92 -2.05 16.57
C GLY A 190 1.63 -2.82 16.33
N TYR A 191 1.68 -3.96 15.62
CA TYR A 191 0.54 -4.86 15.50
C TYR A 191 0.06 -5.32 16.90
N PRO A 192 -1.23 -5.14 17.26
CA PRO A 192 -1.68 -5.27 18.64
C PRO A 192 -2.10 -6.70 19.04
N TRP A 193 -2.08 -7.66 18.11
CA TRP A 193 -2.45 -9.05 18.38
C TRP A 193 -1.24 -9.99 18.29
N ASN A 194 -1.27 -11.06 19.06
CA ASN A 194 -0.34 -12.16 18.87
C ASN A 194 -0.64 -12.86 17.54
N MET A 195 0.38 -12.95 16.69
CA MET A 195 0.33 -13.72 15.44
C MET A 195 0.59 -15.19 15.75
N ALA A 196 -0.30 -16.07 15.28
CA ALA A 196 -0.12 -17.51 15.43
C ALA A 196 0.92 -18.09 14.44
N GLY A 197 1.23 -17.33 13.39
CA GLY A 197 2.15 -17.72 12.32
C GLY A 197 2.82 -16.50 11.70
N THR A 198 3.08 -16.55 10.40
CA THR A 198 3.79 -15.48 9.69
C THR A 198 2.90 -14.25 9.44
N VAL A 199 3.52 -13.10 9.14
CA VAL A 199 2.79 -11.89 8.72
C VAL A 199 1.89 -12.18 7.52
N ARG A 200 2.39 -12.95 6.54
CA ARG A 200 1.61 -13.43 5.39
C ARG A 200 0.33 -14.13 5.82
N GLN A 201 0.42 -15.09 6.74
CA GLN A 201 -0.75 -15.83 7.22
C GLN A 201 -1.72 -14.91 8.00
N GLU A 202 -1.17 -13.97 8.78
CA GLU A 202 -1.98 -13.01 9.54
C GLU A 202 -2.76 -12.07 8.61
N VAL A 203 -2.18 -11.63 7.48
CA VAL A 203 -2.87 -10.78 6.49
C VAL A 203 -4.17 -11.41 5.98
N PHE A 204 -4.23 -12.74 5.81
CA PHE A 204 -5.45 -13.44 5.40
C PHE A 204 -6.52 -13.53 6.50
N THR A 205 -6.25 -13.08 7.72
CA THR A 205 -7.27 -12.95 8.76
C THR A 205 -8.03 -11.63 8.60
N ARG A 206 -9.26 -11.55 9.14
CA ARG A 206 -10.03 -10.30 9.14
C ARG A 206 -9.25 -9.18 9.84
N ARG A 207 -8.78 -9.42 11.07
CA ARG A 207 -8.04 -8.43 11.87
C ARG A 207 -6.72 -8.01 11.22
N GLY A 208 -5.96 -8.96 10.67
CA GLY A 208 -4.67 -8.68 10.03
C GLY A 208 -4.84 -7.83 8.78
N GLY A 209 -5.66 -8.26 7.83
CA GLY A 209 -5.87 -7.49 6.61
C GLY A 209 -6.59 -6.15 6.86
N LEU A 210 -7.44 -6.04 7.88
CA LEU A 210 -7.98 -4.74 8.32
C LEU A 210 -6.88 -3.83 8.86
N TRP A 211 -6.00 -4.34 9.71
CA TRP A 211 -4.94 -3.54 10.33
C TRP A 211 -3.94 -3.06 9.28
N PHE A 212 -3.38 -3.97 8.48
CA PHE A 212 -2.42 -3.64 7.43
C PHE A 212 -3.04 -2.82 6.30
N GLY A 213 -4.29 -3.11 5.91
CA GLY A 213 -5.01 -2.30 4.93
C GLY A 213 -5.32 -0.90 5.44
N THR A 214 -5.75 -0.75 6.69
CA THR A 214 -5.97 0.58 7.29
C THR A 214 -4.65 1.35 7.42
N TYR A 215 -3.57 0.65 7.74
CA TYR A 215 -2.24 1.24 7.78
C TYR A 215 -1.84 1.77 6.39
N HIS A 216 -1.99 0.95 5.34
CA HIS A 216 -1.75 1.36 3.95
C HIS A 216 -2.63 2.53 3.53
N LEU A 217 -3.89 2.56 3.95
CA LEU A 217 -4.81 3.62 3.56
C LEU A 217 -4.51 4.96 4.26
N LEU A 218 -4.30 4.95 5.58
CA LEU A 218 -4.35 6.16 6.41
C LEU A 218 -3.01 6.55 7.04
N ASN A 219 -2.03 5.66 7.07
CA ASN A 219 -0.80 5.84 7.85
C ASN A 219 0.37 6.43 7.03
N TYR A 220 0.03 7.26 6.04
CA TYR A 220 1.00 8.10 5.34
C TYR A 220 0.42 9.52 5.18
N PRO A 221 1.23 10.56 5.42
CA PRO A 221 0.77 11.93 5.30
C PRO A 221 0.61 12.27 3.82
N ALA A 222 -0.56 12.79 3.45
CA ALA A 222 -0.81 13.30 2.10
C ALA A 222 -1.66 14.56 2.18
N ASN A 223 -1.34 15.56 1.37
CA ASN A 223 -2.03 16.85 1.34
C ASN A 223 -3.02 16.88 0.17
N TYR A 224 -3.87 15.86 0.08
CA TYR A 224 -4.83 15.75 -1.01
C TYR A 224 -6.08 16.59 -0.75
N SER A 225 -6.60 17.22 -1.79
CA SER A 225 -7.84 18.01 -1.68
C SER A 225 -9.09 17.14 -1.56
N ALA A 226 -9.00 15.86 -1.94
CA ALA A 226 -10.12 14.92 -1.90
C ALA A 226 -9.67 13.49 -1.56
N PRO A 227 -10.49 12.70 -0.84
CA PRO A 227 -10.20 11.30 -0.49
C PRO A 227 -9.93 10.38 -1.69
N VAL A 228 -10.52 10.69 -2.85
CA VAL A 228 -10.37 9.87 -4.07
C VAL A 228 -8.91 9.64 -4.47
N PHE A 229 -8.01 10.59 -4.23
CA PHE A 229 -6.59 10.43 -4.52
C PHE A 229 -5.91 9.45 -3.57
N ARG A 230 -6.33 9.40 -2.30
CA ARG A 230 -5.87 8.39 -1.33
C ARG A 230 -6.36 6.99 -1.71
N PHE A 231 -7.56 6.87 -2.29
CA PHE A 231 -8.04 5.59 -2.83
C PHE A 231 -7.31 5.14 -4.09
N ALA A 232 -6.89 6.09 -4.93
CA ALA A 232 -6.00 5.79 -6.04
C ALA A 232 -4.63 5.32 -5.55
N ASP A 233 -4.05 6.00 -4.56
CA ASP A 233 -2.78 5.58 -3.93
C ASP A 233 -2.89 4.23 -3.22
N PHE A 234 -4.04 3.90 -2.61
CA PHE A 234 -4.26 2.59 -2.02
C PHE A 234 -4.05 1.47 -3.06
N ASN A 235 -4.55 1.68 -4.28
CA ASN A 235 -4.45 0.72 -5.37
C ASN A 235 -3.11 0.77 -6.13
N ALA A 236 -2.53 1.96 -6.32
CA ALA A 236 -1.36 2.18 -7.15
C ALA A 236 -0.03 2.35 -6.37
N GLY A 237 -0.09 2.40 -5.03
CA GLY A 237 1.04 2.69 -4.17
C GLY A 237 1.02 4.11 -3.62
N TRP A 238 1.68 4.29 -2.47
CA TRP A 238 1.72 5.58 -1.79
C TRP A 238 2.25 6.69 -2.69
N TYR A 239 1.51 7.81 -2.70
CA TYR A 239 1.78 9.02 -3.46
C TYR A 239 1.69 8.89 -4.99
N ALA A 240 1.14 7.80 -5.53
CA ALA A 240 0.95 7.62 -6.96
C ALA A 240 0.18 8.80 -7.59
N SER A 241 -0.83 9.33 -6.93
CA SER A 241 -1.65 10.43 -7.44
C SER A 241 -0.89 11.74 -7.57
N ARG A 242 -0.08 12.10 -6.56
CA ARG A 242 0.84 13.25 -6.64
C ARG A 242 1.90 13.02 -7.72
N ASN A 243 2.45 11.81 -7.80
CA ASN A 243 3.50 11.49 -8.77
C ASN A 243 2.98 11.54 -10.21
N ALA A 244 1.75 11.09 -10.46
CA ALA A 244 1.08 11.23 -11.75
C ALA A 244 0.93 12.70 -12.14
N ALA A 245 0.57 13.57 -11.19
CA ALA A 245 0.52 15.02 -11.43
C ALA A 245 1.91 15.61 -11.74
N PHE A 246 2.95 15.16 -11.02
CA PHE A 246 4.32 15.55 -11.30
C PHE A 246 4.78 15.09 -12.70
N GLN A 247 4.47 13.86 -13.11
CA GLN A 247 4.74 13.37 -14.47
C GLN A 247 4.01 14.20 -15.53
N ASN A 248 2.79 14.69 -15.25
CA ASN A 248 2.11 15.61 -16.15
C ASN A 248 2.86 16.95 -16.26
N ALA A 249 3.33 17.50 -15.14
CA ALA A 249 4.18 18.69 -15.15
C ALA A 249 5.49 18.47 -15.93
N VAL A 250 6.17 17.33 -15.74
CA VAL A 250 7.34 16.95 -16.55
C VAL A 250 6.99 16.88 -18.03
N SER A 251 5.83 16.31 -18.38
CA SER A 251 5.38 16.21 -19.77
C SER A 251 5.16 17.60 -20.39
N LYS A 252 4.56 18.53 -19.64
CA LYS A 252 4.37 19.92 -20.08
C LYS A 252 5.69 20.69 -20.18
N ALA A 253 6.62 20.46 -19.26
CA ALA A 253 7.93 21.11 -19.25
C ALA A 253 8.83 20.60 -20.38
N SER A 254 8.87 19.29 -20.63
CA SER A 254 9.81 18.64 -21.57
C SER A 254 9.26 18.40 -22.97
N GLY A 255 7.93 18.40 -23.15
CA GLY A 255 7.28 17.97 -24.38
C GLY A 255 7.24 16.44 -24.58
N VAL A 256 7.77 15.65 -23.63
CA VAL A 256 7.74 14.19 -23.68
C VAL A 256 6.40 13.67 -23.14
N LYS A 257 5.73 12.79 -23.88
CA LYS A 257 4.49 12.14 -23.42
C LYS A 257 4.81 11.01 -22.42
N LEU A 258 4.36 11.15 -21.16
CA LEU A 258 4.48 10.12 -20.11
C LEU A 258 3.14 9.40 -19.86
N ALA A 259 3.20 8.22 -19.23
CA ALA A 259 2.04 7.37 -18.95
C ALA A 259 1.18 7.83 -17.76
N LEU A 260 1.67 8.80 -16.96
CA LEU A 260 0.99 9.32 -15.77
C LEU A 260 0.59 8.21 -14.78
N ASP A 261 1.47 7.23 -14.60
CA ASP A 261 1.29 6.04 -13.74
C ASP A 261 1.78 6.26 -12.30
N GLY A 262 2.48 7.35 -12.01
CA GLY A 262 3.04 7.63 -10.68
C GLY A 262 4.45 7.07 -10.45
N ASP A 263 5.01 6.31 -11.41
CA ASP A 263 6.37 5.78 -11.30
C ASP A 263 7.42 6.83 -11.74
N LEU A 264 8.13 7.37 -10.75
CA LEU A 264 9.16 8.38 -11.00
C LEU A 264 10.48 7.76 -11.45
N ILE A 265 10.78 6.55 -10.98
CA ILE A 265 12.02 5.81 -11.25
C ILE A 265 11.75 4.32 -11.44
N ARG A 266 12.77 3.59 -11.88
CA ARG A 266 12.80 2.13 -11.75
C ARG A 266 13.39 1.79 -10.38
N TYR A 267 12.57 1.33 -9.45
CA TYR A 267 13.00 1.04 -8.07
C TYR A 267 13.97 -0.14 -7.97
N ASN A 268 13.84 -1.13 -8.85
CA ASN A 268 14.70 -2.34 -8.87
C ASN A 268 15.87 -2.23 -9.84
N SER A 269 16.24 -1.01 -10.27
CA SER A 269 17.27 -0.81 -11.28
C SER A 269 17.97 0.54 -11.12
N LYS A 270 19.28 0.56 -11.39
CA LYS A 270 20.05 1.80 -11.51
C LYS A 270 19.78 2.53 -12.83
N GLU A 271 19.30 1.80 -13.84
CA GLU A 271 18.92 2.39 -15.12
C GLU A 271 17.74 3.37 -14.99
N PRO A 272 17.79 4.53 -15.66
CA PRO A 272 16.75 5.54 -15.58
C PRO A 272 15.45 5.06 -16.22
N GLY A 273 14.33 5.40 -15.57
CA GLY A 273 12.98 5.23 -16.14
C GLY A 273 12.63 6.30 -17.17
N LYS A 274 11.46 6.17 -17.82
CA LYS A 274 10.98 7.16 -18.80
C LYS A 274 10.79 8.55 -18.18
N THR A 275 10.22 8.61 -16.98
CA THR A 275 10.06 9.85 -16.21
C THR A 275 11.41 10.50 -15.94
N GLU A 276 12.36 9.73 -15.40
CA GLU A 276 13.71 10.22 -15.12
C GLU A 276 14.42 10.74 -16.36
N LEU A 277 14.38 10.02 -17.48
CA LEU A 277 14.95 10.48 -18.76
C LEU A 277 14.32 11.80 -19.22
N ALA A 278 13.00 11.96 -19.08
CA ALA A 278 12.31 13.20 -19.43
C ALA A 278 12.73 14.37 -18.52
N VAL A 279 12.98 14.11 -17.24
CA VAL A 279 13.49 15.11 -16.29
C VAL A 279 14.96 15.45 -16.59
N ARG A 280 15.80 14.47 -16.94
CA ARG A 280 17.21 14.70 -17.33
C ARG A 280 17.33 15.59 -18.56
N LYS A 281 16.39 15.53 -19.52
CA LYS A 281 16.33 16.49 -20.63
C LYS A 281 16.15 17.95 -20.19
N LEU A 282 15.61 18.18 -18.98
CA LEU A 282 15.42 19.50 -18.39
C LEU A 282 16.62 19.94 -17.54
N ALA A 283 17.65 19.11 -17.36
CA ALA A 283 18.77 19.34 -16.43
C ALA A 283 19.40 20.74 -16.54
N GLY A 284 19.67 21.20 -17.77
CA GLY A 284 20.21 22.54 -18.02
C GLY A 284 19.28 23.67 -17.57
N GLN A 285 17.98 23.56 -17.83
CA GLN A 285 16.97 24.55 -17.40
C GLN A 285 16.73 24.51 -15.88
N LEU A 286 16.88 23.34 -15.28
CA LEU A 286 16.75 23.14 -13.84
C LEU A 286 18.02 23.57 -13.10
N GLY A 287 19.17 23.66 -13.77
CA GLY A 287 20.48 23.84 -13.13
C GLY A 287 20.74 22.72 -12.13
N MET A 288 20.56 21.47 -12.56
CA MET A 288 20.71 20.27 -11.73
C MET A 288 21.46 19.20 -12.50
N SER A 289 22.38 18.50 -11.83
CA SER A 289 23.02 17.31 -12.36
C SER A 289 22.06 16.12 -12.40
N GLU A 290 22.35 15.12 -13.24
CA GLU A 290 21.55 13.90 -13.31
C GLU A 290 21.51 13.13 -11.98
N ARG A 291 22.60 13.19 -11.20
CA ARG A 291 22.68 12.59 -9.86
C ARG A 291 21.74 13.28 -8.89
N GLU A 292 21.69 14.61 -8.89
CA GLU A 292 20.74 15.37 -8.05
C GLU A 292 19.29 15.11 -8.45
N ILE A 293 19.02 14.97 -9.75
CA ILE A 293 17.71 14.59 -10.28
C ILE A 293 17.32 13.21 -9.73
N ARG A 294 18.16 12.19 -9.90
CA ARG A 294 17.89 10.83 -9.42
C ARG A 294 17.62 10.81 -7.91
N SER A 295 18.52 11.42 -7.13
CA SER A 295 18.41 11.45 -5.66
C SER A 295 17.12 12.13 -5.17
N GLN A 296 16.59 13.11 -5.92
CA GLN A 296 15.32 13.75 -5.56
C GLN A 296 14.11 12.96 -6.06
N LEU A 297 14.17 12.31 -7.23
CA LEU A 297 13.11 11.41 -7.69
C LEU A 297 12.95 10.16 -6.80
N GLU A 298 14.05 9.67 -6.22
CA GLU A 298 14.04 8.57 -5.25
C GLU A 298 13.21 8.87 -4.00
N LYS A 299 12.93 10.15 -3.71
CA LYS A 299 12.04 10.55 -2.60
C LYS A 299 10.55 10.42 -2.95
N GLY A 300 10.23 9.96 -4.16
CA GLY A 300 8.87 9.87 -4.72
C GLY A 300 7.90 8.98 -3.95
N ASP A 301 8.35 8.22 -2.96
CA ASP A 301 7.53 7.43 -2.04
C ASP A 301 7.33 8.12 -0.68
N SER A 302 7.71 9.41 -0.56
CA SER A 302 7.63 10.17 0.68
C SER A 302 7.03 11.57 0.47
N LEU A 303 6.50 12.16 1.55
CA LEU A 303 6.03 13.56 1.54
C LEU A 303 7.17 14.55 1.28
N ALA A 304 8.42 14.17 1.59
CA ALA A 304 9.57 15.04 1.41
C ALA A 304 9.81 15.41 -0.06
N PHE A 305 9.29 14.63 -1.02
CA PHE A 305 9.40 14.93 -2.46
C PHE A 305 8.86 16.32 -2.81
N GLU A 306 7.73 16.72 -2.24
CA GLU A 306 7.08 18.02 -2.50
C GLU A 306 7.97 19.22 -2.11
N LYS A 307 8.89 18.99 -1.16
CA LYS A 307 9.79 20.03 -0.66
C LYS A 307 11.07 20.15 -1.49
N THR A 308 11.35 19.18 -2.37
CA THR A 308 12.59 19.13 -3.15
C THR A 308 12.70 20.29 -4.14
N ALA A 309 13.93 20.65 -4.49
CA ALA A 309 14.19 21.67 -5.50
C ALA A 309 13.68 21.22 -6.88
N LEU A 310 13.84 19.93 -7.20
CA LEU A 310 13.36 19.32 -8.43
C LEU A 310 11.86 19.51 -8.60
N TYR A 311 11.09 19.14 -7.59
CA TYR A 311 9.64 19.28 -7.60
C TYR A 311 9.21 20.71 -7.90
N LYS A 312 9.73 21.67 -7.13
CA LYS A 312 9.40 23.09 -7.27
C LYS A 312 9.82 23.66 -8.62
N LYS A 313 11.03 23.34 -9.09
CA LYS A 313 11.58 23.85 -10.35
C LYS A 313 10.84 23.29 -11.57
N VAL A 314 10.49 21.99 -11.58
CA VAL A 314 9.70 21.37 -12.65
C VAL A 314 8.33 22.03 -12.77
N TYR A 315 7.62 22.22 -11.65
CA TYR A 315 6.32 22.91 -11.69
C TYR A 315 6.45 24.36 -12.16
N LYS A 316 7.43 25.11 -11.65
CA LYS A 316 7.69 26.49 -12.11
C LYS A 316 7.92 26.54 -13.63
N LEU A 317 8.72 25.61 -14.16
CA LEU A 317 9.01 25.54 -15.59
C LEU A 317 7.77 25.15 -16.41
N ALA A 318 7.01 24.16 -15.95
CA ALA A 318 5.81 23.68 -16.61
C ALA A 318 4.71 24.76 -16.65
N GLU A 319 4.48 25.45 -15.52
CA GLU A 319 3.47 26.50 -15.38
C GLU A 319 3.81 27.73 -16.20
N ALA A 320 5.09 28.11 -16.26
CA ALA A 320 5.57 29.17 -17.14
C ALA A 320 5.31 28.86 -18.62
N LYS A 321 5.46 27.59 -19.03
CA LYS A 321 5.15 27.15 -20.41
C LYS A 321 3.65 27.08 -20.70
N THR A 322 2.83 26.72 -19.71
CA THR A 322 1.37 26.55 -19.92
C THR A 322 0.55 27.79 -19.60
N GLY A 323 1.12 28.81 -18.97
CA GLY A 323 0.42 30.04 -18.58
C GLY A 323 -0.63 29.84 -17.48
N LYS A 324 -0.57 28.73 -16.73
CA LYS A 324 -1.54 28.40 -15.68
C LYS A 324 -0.94 27.50 -14.62
N THR A 325 -1.49 27.56 -13.41
CA THR A 325 -1.17 26.64 -12.32
C THR A 325 -1.61 25.22 -12.67
N LEU A 326 -0.73 24.24 -12.42
CA LEU A 326 -1.02 22.82 -12.67
C LEU A 326 -1.56 22.13 -11.41
N ALA A 327 -2.33 21.07 -11.58
CA ALA A 327 -2.74 20.24 -10.45
C ALA A 327 -1.53 19.59 -9.77
N ARG A 328 -1.61 19.36 -8.45
CA ARG A 328 -0.58 18.64 -7.66
C ARG A 328 -0.96 17.20 -7.34
N GLU A 329 -2.13 16.78 -7.83
CA GLU A 329 -2.72 15.46 -7.64
C GLU A 329 -3.56 15.12 -8.88
N MET A 330 -3.47 13.88 -9.35
CA MET A 330 -4.19 13.37 -10.51
C MET A 330 -4.47 11.88 -10.31
N LEU A 331 -5.58 11.37 -10.84
CA LEU A 331 -5.81 9.92 -10.83
C LEU A 331 -4.82 9.24 -11.80
N PRO A 332 -4.01 8.26 -11.35
CA PRO A 332 -3.06 7.58 -12.20
C PRO A 332 -3.72 6.86 -13.38
N GLY A 333 -3.07 6.91 -14.54
CA GLY A 333 -3.50 6.31 -15.80
C GLY A 333 -3.23 4.80 -15.93
N ILE A 334 -3.26 4.05 -14.82
CA ILE A 334 -2.89 2.64 -14.77
C ILE A 334 -4.07 1.76 -15.19
N GLN A 335 -3.82 0.81 -16.10
CA GLN A 335 -4.75 -0.29 -16.37
C GLN A 335 -4.53 -1.39 -15.34
N LEU A 336 -5.63 -1.89 -14.76
CA LEU A 336 -5.59 -2.99 -13.80
C LEU A 336 -5.50 -4.30 -14.56
N GLU A 337 -4.42 -5.04 -14.33
CA GLU A 337 -4.18 -6.36 -14.91
C GLU A 337 -4.26 -7.42 -13.82
N SER A 338 -5.07 -8.45 -14.06
CA SER A 338 -5.13 -9.64 -13.22
C SER A 338 -5.71 -10.79 -14.04
N PRO A 339 -5.31 -12.04 -13.81
CA PRO A 339 -5.97 -13.21 -14.41
C PRO A 339 -7.48 -13.27 -14.13
N LYS A 340 -7.96 -12.55 -13.11
CA LYS A 340 -9.37 -12.46 -12.72
C LYS A 340 -10.15 -11.36 -13.43
N ILE A 341 -9.48 -10.42 -14.09
CA ILE A 341 -10.08 -9.22 -14.68
C ILE A 341 -10.34 -9.45 -16.17
N THR A 342 -11.61 -9.51 -16.55
CA THR A 342 -12.04 -9.70 -17.95
C THR A 342 -12.39 -8.40 -18.67
N ARG A 343 -12.35 -7.25 -17.97
CA ARG A 343 -12.68 -5.92 -18.50
C ARG A 343 -11.53 -4.95 -18.26
N LYS A 344 -11.36 -3.95 -19.13
CA LYS A 344 -10.35 -2.89 -18.93
C LYS A 344 -10.74 -2.00 -17.75
N LEU A 345 -10.25 -2.33 -16.56
CA LEU A 345 -10.42 -1.54 -15.34
C LEU A 345 -9.19 -0.64 -15.13
N THR A 346 -9.35 0.46 -14.42
CA THR A 346 -8.26 1.41 -14.13
C THR A 346 -8.21 1.78 -12.65
N THR A 347 -7.07 2.29 -12.18
CA THR A 347 -6.96 2.87 -10.84
C THR A 347 -7.99 3.99 -10.63
N ALA A 348 -8.25 4.80 -11.64
CA ALA A 348 -9.29 5.83 -11.59
C ALA A 348 -10.70 5.23 -11.39
N TRP A 349 -11.01 4.09 -12.03
CA TRP A 349 -12.27 3.38 -11.80
C TRP A 349 -12.35 2.88 -10.35
N PHE A 350 -11.29 2.23 -9.85
CA PHE A 350 -11.24 1.73 -8.48
C PHE A 350 -11.48 2.86 -7.48
N ALA A 351 -10.70 3.94 -7.58
CA ALA A 351 -10.75 5.08 -6.68
C ALA A 351 -12.14 5.72 -6.61
N LYS A 352 -12.78 5.91 -7.78
CA LYS A 352 -14.15 6.45 -7.86
C LYS A 352 -15.18 5.52 -7.23
N ARG A 353 -15.06 4.21 -7.45
CA ARG A 353 -15.99 3.22 -6.85
C ARG A 353 -15.85 3.17 -5.32
N VAL A 354 -14.62 3.28 -4.80
CA VAL A 354 -14.40 3.40 -3.35
C VAL A 354 -14.98 4.72 -2.84
N ASP A 355 -14.75 5.85 -3.51
CA ASP A 355 -15.28 7.14 -3.07
C ASP A 355 -16.81 7.19 -3.08
N GLU A 356 -17.47 6.59 -4.07
CA GLU A 356 -18.92 6.39 -4.09
C GLU A 356 -19.42 5.58 -2.87
N ARG A 357 -18.68 4.53 -2.47
CA ARG A 357 -19.00 3.72 -1.29
C ARG A 357 -18.79 4.51 0.00
N ARG A 358 -17.70 5.28 0.08
CA ARG A 358 -17.39 6.17 1.20
C ARG A 358 -18.50 7.20 1.35
N ALA A 359 -18.89 7.90 0.27
CA ALA A 359 -19.96 8.88 0.28
C ALA A 359 -21.30 8.28 0.75
N ARG A 360 -21.66 7.07 0.29
CA ARG A 360 -22.84 6.35 0.80
C ARG A 360 -22.74 5.99 2.28
N CYS A 361 -21.54 5.63 2.77
CA CYS A 361 -21.32 5.38 4.19
C CYS A 361 -21.49 6.67 5.01
N MET A 362 -20.97 7.80 4.51
CA MET A 362 -21.10 9.10 5.18
C MET A 362 -22.56 9.58 5.27
N GLY A 363 -23.38 9.29 4.26
CA GLY A 363 -24.77 9.73 4.18
C GLY A 363 -25.82 8.81 4.83
N ARG A 364 -25.43 7.60 5.27
CA ARG A 364 -26.21 6.82 6.25
C ARG A 364 -26.05 7.42 7.64
#